data_AF-A0A2N9VR99-F1
#
_entry.id   AF-A0A2N9VR99-F1
#
_cell.length_a   1.000
_cell.length_b   1.000
_cell.length_c   1.000
_cell.angle_alpha   90.00
_cell.angle_beta   90.00
_cell.angle_gamma   90.00
#
_symmetry.space_group_name_H-M   'P 1'
#
loop_
_entity.id
_entity.type
_entity.pdbx_description
1 polymer ?
#
loop_
_entity_poly.entity_id
_entity_poly.type
_entity_poly.pdbx_seq_one_letter_code
_entity_poly.pdbx_strand_id
1 'polypeptide(L)'
;MKTEAFTAAWDGTLRRLIVTNVDGQQLMAVRASDLRRGRVIVQHNPADTLYGINGSGRLLRDYNTDQYDEESAAGLVRDQQEGLEAGAHGHAGAPLVWSTAGYGVLVDTMGSITRAVDLRTKGSIAFATVSKDDPDAYLIVGNPKEVFGAVAKISGRTPLFPRWAMGFMNSAWGADTQWSGTNNGDGMTEAKLKNIIEGYRGVYPTGSPVPPEVRAPAGTPPTRIPLDAFIFDLDWMNWARQDISYSQFTWNTAKFPSATIVSPPDQPNLKKWMNDRGVKMAGILKPRLPTSSPEAAEISRLGFWMPNAPSVPDYFRSETEMRHFDFSNPDARKWYFDHLEDAFDAGIAGWWNDEADSSRGPNGDNETEGTDMQRAVYEGQRAYWNQRVFSINRNFYLGAQRYA
;
A
#
# COMPACT_ATOMS: atom_id res chain seq x y z
N MET A 1 12.17 -15.54 -32.77
CA MET A 1 13.06 -15.70 -31.60
C MET A 1 12.97 -17.15 -31.14
N LYS A 2 14.10 -17.83 -30.92
CA LYS A 2 14.14 -19.18 -30.35
C LYS A 2 15.11 -19.16 -29.17
N THR A 3 14.68 -19.74 -28.06
CA THR A 3 15.48 -19.90 -26.84
C THR A 3 15.49 -21.37 -26.44
N GLU A 4 16.19 -21.69 -25.35
CA GLU A 4 16.13 -23.02 -24.74
C GLU A 4 14.77 -23.32 -24.09
N ALA A 5 13.94 -22.30 -23.80
CA ALA A 5 12.67 -22.45 -23.09
C ALA A 5 11.43 -22.31 -24.00
N PHE A 6 11.53 -21.56 -25.11
CA PHE A 6 10.39 -21.30 -26.00
C PHE A 6 10.81 -20.83 -27.39
N THR A 7 9.87 -20.90 -28.33
CA THR A 7 9.97 -20.25 -29.65
C THR A 7 8.85 -19.23 -29.79
N ALA A 8 9.18 -18.00 -30.21
CA ALA A 8 8.24 -16.99 -30.65
C ALA A 8 8.45 -16.72 -32.14
N ALA A 9 7.43 -17.01 -32.96
CA ALA A 9 7.50 -16.93 -34.41
C ALA A 9 6.32 -16.13 -34.98
N TRP A 10 6.60 -15.33 -36.01
CA TRP A 10 5.57 -14.66 -36.78
C TRP A 10 5.05 -15.61 -37.87
N ASP A 11 3.75 -15.88 -37.86
CA ASP A 11 3.04 -16.53 -38.94
C ASP A 11 2.44 -15.47 -39.87
N GLY A 12 3.01 -15.32 -41.05
CA GLY A 12 2.58 -14.33 -42.05
C GLY A 12 1.23 -14.64 -42.69
N THR A 13 0.83 -15.91 -42.73
CA THR A 13 -0.45 -16.36 -43.30
C THR A 13 -1.58 -16.07 -42.33
N LEU A 14 -1.39 -16.43 -41.06
CA LEU A 14 -2.37 -16.18 -39.99
C LEU A 14 -2.30 -14.74 -39.46
N ARG A 15 -1.25 -14.00 -39.79
CA ARG A 15 -0.91 -12.67 -39.26
C ARG A 15 -0.88 -12.67 -37.72
N ARG A 16 -0.18 -13.65 -37.15
CA ARG A 16 -0.07 -13.88 -35.71
C ARG A 16 1.37 -13.99 -35.25
N LEU A 17 1.63 -13.46 -34.06
CA LEU A 17 2.77 -13.91 -33.26
C LEU A 17 2.33 -15.15 -32.49
N ILE A 18 3.05 -16.25 -32.63
CA ILE A 18 2.78 -17.52 -31.94
C ILE A 18 3.96 -17.84 -31.03
N VAL A 19 3.66 -18.16 -29.78
CA VAL A 19 4.63 -18.57 -28.75
C VAL A 19 4.38 -20.02 -28.39
N THR A 20 5.40 -20.87 -28.55
CA THR A 20 5.35 -22.30 -28.22
C THR A 20 6.40 -22.65 -27.17
N ASN A 21 6.10 -23.64 -26.33
CA ASN A 21 7.09 -24.24 -25.45
C ASN A 21 8.10 -25.10 -26.24
N VAL A 22 9.02 -25.75 -25.51
CA VAL A 22 10.05 -26.64 -26.09
C VAL A 22 9.49 -27.88 -26.78
N ASP A 23 8.33 -28.36 -26.36
CA ASP A 23 7.64 -29.52 -26.92
C ASP A 23 6.81 -29.16 -28.18
N GLY A 24 6.82 -27.89 -28.59
CA GLY A 24 6.06 -27.39 -29.73
C GLY A 24 4.59 -27.11 -29.43
N GLN A 25 4.14 -27.25 -28.17
CA GLN A 25 2.81 -26.85 -27.76
C GLN A 25 2.68 -25.32 -27.76
N GLN A 26 1.63 -24.80 -28.39
CA GLN A 26 1.31 -23.38 -28.33
C GLN A 26 0.91 -22.99 -26.90
N LEU A 27 1.61 -21.99 -26.35
CA LEU A 27 1.27 -21.36 -25.07
C LEU A 27 0.39 -20.13 -25.30
N MET A 28 0.79 -19.26 -26.22
CA MET A 28 0.14 -17.98 -26.48
C MET A 28 0.14 -17.65 -27.96
N ALA A 29 -0.89 -16.96 -28.45
CA ALA A 29 -0.89 -16.37 -29.78
C ALA A 29 -1.61 -15.01 -29.78
N VAL A 30 -1.06 -14.04 -30.51
CA VAL A 30 -1.61 -12.67 -30.60
C VAL A 30 -1.77 -12.29 -32.07
N ARG A 31 -2.92 -11.71 -32.44
CA ARG A 31 -3.19 -11.26 -33.81
C ARG A 31 -2.79 -9.81 -34.00
N ALA A 32 -2.11 -9.51 -35.10
CA ALA A 32 -1.74 -8.13 -35.42
C ALA A 32 -2.95 -7.20 -35.67
N SER A 33 -4.08 -7.75 -36.10
CA SER A 33 -5.31 -6.96 -36.30
C SER A 33 -5.88 -6.40 -35.00
N ASP A 34 -5.68 -7.10 -33.89
CA ASP A 34 -6.18 -6.69 -32.58
C ASP A 34 -5.28 -5.58 -32.03
N LEU A 35 -3.96 -5.76 -32.13
CA LEU A 35 -2.97 -4.74 -31.75
C LEU A 35 -3.17 -3.42 -32.52
N ARG A 36 -3.46 -3.47 -33.83
CA ARG A 36 -3.77 -2.28 -34.64
C ARG A 36 -5.03 -1.51 -34.20
N ARG A 37 -5.88 -2.14 -33.39
CA ARG A 37 -7.08 -1.53 -32.80
C ARG A 37 -6.84 -1.13 -31.34
N GLY A 38 -5.60 -1.14 -30.86
CA GLY A 38 -5.25 -0.87 -29.46
C GLY A 38 -5.69 -1.97 -28.49
N ARG A 39 -5.92 -3.20 -28.98
CA ARG A 39 -6.40 -4.33 -28.15
C ARG A 39 -5.32 -5.37 -27.98
N VAL A 40 -5.16 -5.88 -26.77
CA VAL A 40 -4.29 -7.03 -26.49
C VAL A 40 -5.16 -8.24 -26.20
N ILE A 41 -5.34 -9.08 -27.22
CA ILE A 41 -6.10 -10.33 -27.12
C ILE A 41 -5.12 -11.50 -27.30
N VAL A 42 -4.89 -12.24 -26.21
CA VAL A 42 -3.99 -13.39 -26.19
C VAL A 42 -4.81 -14.68 -26.19
N GLN A 43 -4.60 -15.50 -27.21
CA GLN A 43 -5.19 -16.83 -27.30
C GLN A 43 -4.30 -17.83 -26.56
N HIS A 44 -4.90 -18.71 -25.76
CA HIS A 44 -4.22 -19.77 -25.00
C HIS A 44 -5.00 -21.09 -25.04
N ASN A 45 -4.49 -22.16 -24.42
CA ASN A 45 -5.23 -23.43 -24.37
C ASN A 45 -6.46 -23.27 -23.46
N PRO A 46 -7.69 -23.58 -23.91
CA PRO A 46 -8.92 -23.47 -23.12
C PRO A 46 -8.92 -24.24 -21.79
N ALA A 47 -8.06 -25.24 -21.64
CA ALA A 47 -7.90 -26.02 -20.41
C ALA A 47 -6.98 -25.36 -19.37
N ASP A 48 -6.24 -24.30 -19.74
CA ASP A 48 -5.33 -23.62 -18.81
C ASP A 48 -6.12 -22.86 -17.74
N THR A 49 -5.73 -23.05 -16.48
CA THR A 49 -6.23 -22.23 -15.37
C THR A 49 -5.52 -20.89 -15.36
N LEU A 50 -6.28 -19.81 -15.23
CA LEU A 50 -5.78 -18.44 -15.16
C LEU A 50 -5.83 -17.91 -13.72
N TYR A 51 -4.81 -17.14 -13.38
CA TYR A 51 -4.60 -16.47 -12.10
C TYR A 51 -4.20 -15.02 -12.35
N GLY A 52 -4.22 -14.18 -11.32
CA GLY A 52 -3.82 -12.78 -11.40
C GLY A 52 -4.96 -11.82 -11.09
N ILE A 53 -4.86 -10.61 -11.64
CA ILE A 53 -5.67 -9.40 -11.44
C ILE A 53 -6.47 -9.30 -10.13
N ASN A 54 -5.98 -8.44 -9.24
CA ASN A 54 -6.42 -8.22 -7.87
C ASN A 54 -6.08 -9.38 -6.89
N GLY A 55 -5.74 -9.02 -5.64
CA GLY A 55 -5.33 -10.00 -4.63
C GLY A 55 -6.51 -10.67 -3.92
N SER A 56 -7.75 -10.32 -4.26
CA SER A 56 -8.84 -10.46 -3.30
C SER A 56 -9.50 -11.83 -3.24
N GLY A 57 -9.21 -12.76 -4.15
CA GLY A 57 -9.81 -14.10 -4.10
C GLY A 57 -11.35 -14.09 -4.05
N ARG A 58 -11.96 -13.01 -4.54
CA ARG A 58 -13.37 -12.63 -4.34
C ARG A 58 -14.13 -12.66 -5.63
N LEU A 59 -15.41 -12.98 -5.53
CA LEU A 59 -16.29 -13.07 -6.68
C LEU A 59 -16.79 -11.69 -7.13
N LEU A 60 -17.06 -10.74 -6.24
CA LEU A 60 -17.45 -9.35 -6.56
C LEU A 60 -17.08 -8.39 -5.42
N ARG A 61 -16.70 -7.15 -5.73
CA ARG A 61 -16.65 -6.04 -4.76
C ARG A 61 -18.02 -5.37 -4.74
N ASP A 62 -18.71 -5.38 -3.60
CA ASP A 62 -19.81 -4.44 -3.37
C ASP A 62 -19.22 -3.09 -2.96
N TYR A 63 -19.39 -2.08 -3.81
CA TYR A 63 -18.86 -0.73 -3.56
C TYR A 63 -19.70 0.06 -2.55
N ASN A 64 -20.88 -0.45 -2.16
CA ASN A 64 -21.81 0.23 -1.25
C ASN A 64 -21.82 -0.34 0.17
N THR A 65 -21.14 -1.45 0.41
CA THR A 65 -21.03 -2.03 1.75
C THR A 65 -19.55 -2.28 2.03
N ASP A 66 -19.07 -1.89 3.22
CA ASP A 66 -17.78 -2.36 3.75
C ASP A 66 -17.83 -3.87 4.09
N GLN A 67 -18.68 -4.65 3.40
CA GLN A 67 -18.79 -6.09 3.55
C GLN A 67 -17.90 -6.76 2.51
N TYR A 68 -16.94 -7.50 3.05
CA TYR A 68 -15.93 -8.23 2.32
C TYR A 68 -16.45 -9.69 2.22
N ASP A 69 -16.76 -10.19 1.01
CA ASP A 69 -17.03 -11.63 0.81
C ASP A 69 -15.86 -12.46 1.37
N GLU A 70 -16.16 -13.64 1.92
CA GLU A 70 -15.14 -14.57 2.42
C GLU A 70 -14.16 -14.96 1.31
N GLU A 71 -12.85 -14.85 1.60
CA GLU A 71 -11.80 -15.30 0.67
C GLU A 71 -11.94 -16.81 0.44
N SER A 72 -11.92 -17.22 -0.84
CA SER A 72 -11.98 -18.65 -1.18
C SER A 72 -10.95 -19.01 -2.24
N ALA A 73 -10.45 -20.25 -2.18
CA ALA A 73 -9.58 -20.78 -3.23
C ALA A 73 -10.26 -20.77 -4.60
N ALA A 74 -11.59 -20.85 -4.66
CA ALA A 74 -12.37 -20.74 -5.89
C ALA A 74 -12.23 -19.35 -6.52
N GLY A 75 -12.18 -18.28 -5.73
CA GLY A 75 -12.03 -16.92 -6.22
C GLY A 75 -10.59 -16.55 -6.64
N LEU A 76 -9.61 -17.46 -6.51
CA LEU A 76 -8.28 -17.28 -7.08
C LEU A 76 -8.22 -17.60 -8.58
N VAL A 77 -9.15 -18.43 -9.07
CA VAL A 77 -9.25 -18.79 -10.49
C VAL A 77 -10.00 -17.69 -11.22
N ARG A 78 -9.44 -17.25 -12.35
CA ARG A 78 -9.95 -16.13 -13.12
C ARG A 78 -10.66 -16.58 -14.39
N ASP A 79 -11.98 -16.47 -14.40
CA ASP A 79 -12.83 -16.80 -15.56
C ASP A 79 -13.97 -15.80 -15.79
N GLN A 80 -13.91 -14.64 -15.15
CA GLN A 80 -14.86 -13.55 -15.30
C GLN A 80 -14.23 -12.34 -15.98
N GLN A 81 -15.01 -11.28 -16.15
CA GLN A 81 -14.46 -9.98 -16.47
C GLN A 81 -13.95 -9.34 -15.18
N GLU A 82 -12.68 -8.97 -15.14
CA GLU A 82 -11.99 -8.48 -13.95
C GLU A 82 -11.56 -7.03 -14.17
N GLY A 83 -11.98 -6.15 -13.27
CA GLY A 83 -11.50 -4.77 -13.24
C GLY A 83 -10.00 -4.73 -12.94
N LEU A 84 -9.30 -3.74 -13.50
CA LEU A 84 -7.86 -3.63 -13.35
C LEU A 84 -7.44 -2.74 -12.18
N GLU A 85 -8.35 -2.38 -11.28
CA GLU A 85 -8.11 -1.51 -10.14
C GLU A 85 -7.11 -2.08 -9.10
N ALA A 86 -6.54 -1.18 -8.29
CA ALA A 86 -5.90 -1.56 -7.04
C ALA A 86 -6.97 -2.13 -6.08
N GLY A 87 -6.61 -3.14 -5.30
CA GLY A 87 -7.49 -3.64 -4.26
C GLY A 87 -7.64 -2.66 -3.09
N ALA A 88 -8.41 -3.06 -2.09
CA ALA A 88 -8.60 -2.32 -0.84
C ALA A 88 -8.07 -3.17 0.32
N HIS A 89 -7.77 -2.60 1.49
CA HIS A 89 -7.49 -3.38 2.72
C HIS A 89 -6.40 -4.48 2.60
N GLY A 90 -5.29 -4.17 1.94
CA GLY A 90 -4.12 -5.04 1.78
C GLY A 90 -4.03 -5.77 0.44
N HIS A 91 -5.04 -5.63 -0.42
CA HIS A 91 -5.08 -6.31 -1.70
C HIS A 91 -4.37 -5.52 -2.80
N ALA A 92 -3.48 -6.18 -3.54
CA ALA A 92 -2.75 -5.58 -4.66
C ALA A 92 -3.51 -5.72 -5.98
N GLY A 93 -3.38 -4.76 -6.89
CA GLY A 93 -3.86 -4.82 -8.27
C GLY A 93 -2.70 -4.81 -9.27
N ALA A 94 -2.88 -5.47 -10.42
CA ALA A 94 -1.90 -5.49 -11.50
C ALA A 94 -2.59 -5.88 -12.81
N PRO A 95 -2.20 -5.34 -13.97
CA PRO A 95 -2.66 -5.80 -15.29
C PRO A 95 -1.91 -7.08 -15.75
N LEU A 96 -1.79 -8.05 -14.84
CA LEU A 96 -1.09 -9.33 -15.01
C LEU A 96 -2.04 -10.52 -14.89
N VAL A 97 -2.18 -11.29 -15.97
CA VAL A 97 -2.80 -12.63 -15.95
C VAL A 97 -1.69 -13.67 -16.13
N TRP A 98 -1.73 -14.76 -15.38
CA TRP A 98 -0.71 -15.83 -15.50
C TRP A 98 -1.31 -17.22 -15.32
N SER A 99 -0.58 -18.24 -15.76
CA SER A 99 -1.00 -19.64 -15.69
C SER A 99 0.14 -20.54 -15.23
N THR A 100 -0.21 -21.59 -14.48
CA THR A 100 0.70 -22.70 -14.16
C THR A 100 1.09 -23.52 -15.38
N ALA A 101 0.40 -23.34 -16.52
CA ALA A 101 0.79 -23.89 -17.83
C ALA A 101 2.10 -23.29 -18.38
N GLY A 102 2.69 -22.30 -17.70
CA GLY A 102 4.03 -21.82 -17.97
C GLY A 102 4.10 -20.48 -18.69
N TYR A 103 3.14 -19.59 -18.44
CA TYR A 103 3.16 -18.25 -19.04
C TYR A 103 2.50 -17.16 -18.18
N GLY A 104 2.81 -15.92 -18.53
CA GLY A 104 2.15 -14.71 -18.04
C GLY A 104 1.93 -13.70 -19.16
N VAL A 105 0.87 -12.91 -19.03
CA VAL A 105 0.51 -11.79 -19.90
C VAL A 105 0.40 -10.56 -19.03
N LEU A 106 1.33 -9.63 -19.21
CA LEU A 106 1.32 -8.31 -18.57
C LEU A 106 1.07 -7.26 -19.64
N VAL A 107 0.09 -6.38 -19.43
CA VAL A 107 -0.20 -5.26 -20.35
C VAL A 107 0.08 -3.95 -19.64
N ASP A 108 0.83 -3.07 -20.29
CA ASP A 108 1.15 -1.73 -19.79
C ASP A 108 -0.07 -0.80 -19.93
N THR A 109 -1.01 -1.00 -19.02
CA THR A 109 -2.18 -0.15 -18.86
C THR A 109 -2.38 0.17 -17.39
N MET A 110 -2.77 1.41 -17.13
CA MET A 110 -3.39 1.81 -15.88
C MET A 110 -4.70 1.07 -15.65
N GLY A 111 -4.90 0.74 -14.38
CA GLY A 111 -6.10 0.13 -13.87
C GLY A 111 -7.24 1.11 -13.80
N SER A 112 -8.46 0.58 -13.75
CA SER A 112 -9.66 1.25 -13.27
C SER A 112 -10.77 0.22 -13.16
N ILE A 113 -11.85 0.54 -12.44
CA ILE A 113 -13.07 -0.30 -12.46
C ILE A 113 -13.70 -0.39 -13.88
N THR A 114 -13.45 0.62 -14.73
CA THR A 114 -14.05 0.70 -16.08
C THR A 114 -13.17 0.08 -17.16
N ARG A 115 -11.87 -0.08 -16.92
CA ARG A 115 -10.93 -0.81 -17.78
C ARG A 115 -10.70 -2.19 -17.20
N ALA A 116 -11.23 -3.19 -17.87
CA ALA A 116 -11.22 -4.58 -17.42
C ALA A 116 -10.49 -5.49 -18.41
N VAL A 117 -10.04 -6.64 -17.90
CA VAL A 117 -9.68 -7.79 -18.73
C VAL A 117 -10.86 -8.76 -18.77
N ASP A 118 -11.22 -9.22 -19.97
CA ASP A 118 -12.29 -10.22 -20.15
C ASP A 118 -11.68 -11.62 -20.28
N LEU A 119 -12.02 -12.50 -19.32
CA LEU A 119 -11.56 -13.88 -19.24
C LEU A 119 -12.70 -14.90 -19.36
N ARG A 120 -13.92 -14.45 -19.69
CA ARG A 120 -15.11 -15.31 -19.81
C ARG A 120 -15.06 -16.25 -21.00
N THR A 121 -14.39 -15.82 -22.07
CA THR A 121 -14.19 -16.65 -23.25
C THR A 121 -13.00 -17.57 -23.02
N LYS A 122 -13.27 -18.88 -22.85
CA LYS A 122 -12.22 -19.88 -22.67
C LYS A 122 -11.19 -19.83 -23.80
N GLY A 123 -9.90 -19.89 -23.45
CA GLY A 123 -8.79 -19.78 -24.40
C GLY A 123 -8.51 -18.35 -24.87
N SER A 124 -9.02 -17.33 -24.18
CA SER A 124 -8.81 -15.91 -24.50
C SER A 124 -8.58 -15.08 -23.23
N ILE A 125 -7.51 -14.30 -23.25
CA ILE A 125 -7.24 -13.19 -22.31
C ILE A 125 -7.42 -11.90 -23.12
N ALA A 126 -8.45 -11.10 -22.83
CA ALA A 126 -8.80 -9.95 -23.66
C ALA A 126 -8.75 -8.62 -22.90
N PHE A 127 -7.70 -7.84 -23.16
CA PHE A 127 -7.64 -6.41 -22.82
C PHE A 127 -8.19 -5.62 -24.02
N ALA A 128 -9.50 -5.40 -24.05
CA ALA A 128 -10.19 -4.73 -25.14
C ALA A 128 -10.08 -3.19 -25.09
N THR A 129 -9.85 -2.66 -23.89
CA THR A 129 -9.65 -1.24 -23.62
C THR A 129 -8.42 -1.09 -22.74
N VAL A 130 -7.54 -0.17 -23.10
CA VAL A 130 -6.35 0.19 -22.34
C VAL A 130 -6.33 1.70 -22.09
N SER A 131 -5.46 2.14 -21.20
CA SER A 131 -5.27 3.55 -20.85
C SER A 131 -4.29 4.31 -21.76
N LYS A 132 -3.60 3.62 -22.67
CA LYS A 132 -2.56 4.19 -23.54
C LYS A 132 -2.92 4.00 -25.01
N ASP A 133 -2.54 4.98 -25.84
CA ASP A 133 -2.69 4.88 -27.30
C ASP A 133 -1.77 3.82 -27.91
N ASP A 134 -0.58 3.62 -27.32
CA ASP A 134 0.41 2.63 -27.72
C ASP A 134 0.81 1.77 -26.50
N PRO A 135 0.03 0.73 -26.16
CA PRO A 135 0.31 -0.12 -25.00
C PRO A 135 1.40 -1.15 -25.30
N ASP A 136 2.34 -1.31 -24.38
CA ASP A 136 3.24 -2.46 -24.39
C ASP A 136 2.55 -3.72 -23.85
N ALA A 137 2.79 -4.86 -24.50
CA ALA A 137 2.34 -6.16 -24.03
C ALA A 137 3.54 -7.11 -23.84
N TYR A 138 3.65 -7.68 -22.66
CA TYR A 138 4.72 -8.59 -22.27
C TYR A 138 4.16 -10.01 -22.20
N LEU A 139 4.53 -10.83 -23.18
CA LEU A 139 4.28 -12.27 -23.18
C LEU A 139 5.45 -12.97 -22.51
N ILE A 140 5.22 -13.49 -21.31
CA ILE A 140 6.23 -14.06 -20.44
C ILE A 140 6.09 -15.59 -20.48
N VAL A 141 7.19 -16.31 -20.65
CA VAL A 141 7.20 -17.78 -20.66
C VAL A 141 8.10 -18.27 -19.53
N GLY A 142 7.63 -19.26 -18.78
CA GLY A 142 8.35 -19.87 -17.68
C GLY A 142 7.41 -20.39 -16.60
N ASN A 143 7.96 -21.14 -15.64
CA ASN A 143 7.22 -21.52 -14.44
C ASN A 143 6.85 -20.26 -13.61
N PRO A 144 5.95 -20.37 -12.60
CA PRO A 144 5.49 -19.20 -11.84
C PRO A 144 6.63 -18.36 -11.26
N LYS A 145 7.71 -18.97 -10.75
CA LYS A 145 8.86 -18.24 -10.21
C LYS A 145 9.56 -17.39 -11.27
N GLU A 146 9.69 -17.91 -12.49
CA GLU A 146 10.28 -17.20 -13.62
C GLU A 146 9.36 -16.08 -14.11
N VAL A 147 8.04 -16.32 -14.16
CA VAL A 147 7.05 -15.30 -14.50
C VAL A 147 7.14 -14.11 -13.54
N PHE A 148 7.09 -14.34 -12.23
CA PHE A 148 7.21 -13.26 -11.25
C PHE A 148 8.60 -12.62 -11.23
N GLY A 149 9.65 -13.37 -11.55
CA GLY A 149 11.00 -12.83 -11.76
C GLY A 149 11.08 -11.84 -12.93
N ALA A 150 10.40 -12.15 -14.04
CA ALA A 150 10.29 -11.26 -15.19
C ALA A 150 9.41 -10.04 -14.88
N VAL A 151 8.28 -10.22 -14.20
CA VAL A 151 7.41 -9.12 -13.73
C VAL A 151 8.20 -8.16 -12.85
N ALA A 152 8.99 -8.66 -11.90
CA ALA A 152 9.85 -7.82 -11.05
C ALA A 152 10.96 -7.13 -11.84
N LYS A 153 11.47 -7.73 -12.92
CA LYS A 153 12.44 -7.07 -13.82
C LYS A 153 11.80 -5.90 -14.59
N ILE A 154 10.54 -6.05 -15.01
CA ILE A 154 9.80 -5.04 -15.80
C ILE A 154 9.30 -3.92 -14.89
N SER A 155 8.67 -4.25 -13.76
CA SER A 155 7.96 -3.29 -12.90
C SER A 155 8.82 -2.71 -11.76
N GLY A 156 9.96 -3.35 -11.45
CA GLY A 156 10.89 -2.96 -10.40
C GLY A 156 11.06 -4.06 -9.34
N ARG A 157 12.29 -4.19 -8.82
CA ARG A 157 12.62 -5.13 -7.75
C ARG A 157 12.42 -4.49 -6.39
N THR A 158 11.96 -5.30 -5.44
CA THR A 158 11.86 -4.89 -4.04
C THR A 158 13.24 -4.60 -3.44
N PRO A 159 13.48 -3.39 -2.91
CA PRO A 159 14.65 -3.12 -2.10
C PRO A 159 14.66 -4.00 -0.85
N LEU A 160 15.84 -4.25 -0.29
CA LEU A 160 15.91 -4.94 1.00
C LEU A 160 15.47 -3.96 2.10
N PHE A 161 14.41 -4.29 2.84
CA PHE A 161 13.93 -3.52 4.00
C PHE A 161 14.97 -3.53 5.15
N PRO A 162 14.84 -2.62 6.14
CA PRO A 162 15.71 -2.62 7.31
C PRO A 162 15.51 -3.89 8.16
N ARG A 163 16.58 -4.40 8.78
CA ARG A 163 16.54 -5.68 9.51
C ARG A 163 15.46 -5.77 10.59
N TRP A 164 15.19 -4.67 11.29
CA TRP A 164 14.16 -4.60 12.34
C TRP A 164 12.75 -4.85 11.80
N ALA A 165 12.52 -4.70 10.49
CA ALA A 165 11.23 -4.98 9.85
C ALA A 165 10.84 -6.47 9.90
N MET A 166 11.79 -7.38 10.16
CA MET A 166 11.52 -8.81 10.36
C MET A 166 11.22 -9.18 11.81
N GLY A 167 11.29 -8.20 12.72
CA GLY A 167 11.04 -8.37 14.14
C GLY A 167 9.56 -8.32 14.49
N PHE A 168 9.28 -8.54 15.77
CA PHE A 168 7.92 -8.40 16.28
C PHE A 168 7.58 -6.91 16.43
N MET A 169 6.41 -6.51 15.91
CA MET A 169 5.90 -5.14 16.00
C MET A 169 4.58 -5.12 16.76
N ASN A 170 4.37 -4.07 17.54
CA ASN A 170 3.06 -3.77 18.13
C ASN A 170 2.49 -2.51 17.47
N SER A 171 1.17 -2.47 17.34
CA SER A 171 0.40 -1.29 16.99
C SER A 171 -0.84 -1.23 17.88
N ALA A 172 -1.33 -0.02 18.17
CA ALA A 172 -2.59 0.17 18.84
C ALA A 172 -3.40 1.23 18.10
N TRP A 173 -4.62 0.87 17.70
CA TRP A 173 -5.56 1.80 17.10
C TRP A 173 -6.14 2.74 18.17
N GLY A 174 -6.15 4.04 17.88
CA GLY A 174 -6.64 5.06 18.79
C GLY A 174 -6.83 6.41 18.11
N ALA A 175 -7.91 7.08 18.50
CA ALA A 175 -8.13 8.51 18.36
C ALA A 175 -9.13 8.85 19.46
N ASP A 176 -8.95 9.95 20.20
CA ASP A 176 -9.66 10.28 21.46
C ASP A 176 -11.14 10.67 21.27
N THR A 177 -11.78 10.05 20.28
CA THR A 177 -13.20 10.02 19.88
C THR A 177 -13.59 11.18 18.94
N GLN A 178 -14.42 11.00 17.90
CA GLN A 178 -15.60 10.15 17.84
C GLN A 178 -15.65 9.18 16.64
N TRP A 179 -15.37 7.88 16.84
CA TRP A 179 -16.00 6.80 16.04
C TRP A 179 -16.64 5.82 17.03
N SER A 180 -17.87 5.38 16.80
CA SER A 180 -18.52 4.38 17.66
C SER A 180 -19.24 3.27 16.88
N GLY A 181 -18.53 2.18 16.61
CA GLY A 181 -19.19 0.95 16.16
C GLY A 181 -18.40 -0.36 16.32
N THR A 182 -17.34 -0.49 17.12
CA THR A 182 -17.35 -0.36 18.59
C THR A 182 -15.92 -0.40 19.16
N ASN A 183 -15.78 0.25 20.32
CA ASN A 183 -14.61 0.39 21.21
C ASN A 183 -13.34 1.01 20.61
N ASN A 184 -13.33 2.34 20.52
CA ASN A 184 -12.09 3.09 20.51
C ASN A 184 -11.67 3.26 21.97
N GLY A 185 -10.62 2.55 22.41
CA GLY A 185 -10.02 2.88 23.70
C GLY A 185 -9.49 4.31 23.70
N ASP A 186 -9.20 4.85 24.88
CA ASP A 186 -8.40 6.09 24.99
C ASP A 186 -7.18 5.95 24.08
N GLY A 187 -6.94 6.95 23.21
CA GLY A 187 -5.86 6.89 22.24
C GLY A 187 -4.48 6.70 22.90
N MET A 188 -3.46 6.57 22.08
CA MET A 188 -2.11 6.40 22.57
C MET A 188 -1.60 7.70 23.22
N THR A 189 -0.99 7.55 24.38
CA THR A 189 -0.21 8.60 25.04
C THR A 189 1.19 8.09 25.33
N GLU A 190 2.14 8.97 25.57
CA GLU A 190 3.51 8.56 25.90
C GLU A 190 3.58 7.65 27.14
N ALA A 191 2.76 7.92 28.16
CA ALA A 191 2.72 7.10 29.36
C ALA A 191 2.19 5.68 29.06
N LYS A 192 1.14 5.58 28.24
CA LYS A 192 0.57 4.29 27.80
C LYS A 192 1.56 3.51 26.94
N LEU A 193 2.23 4.17 25.99
CA LEU A 193 3.29 3.59 25.17
C LEU A 193 4.41 3.00 26.04
N LYS A 194 4.93 3.79 26.99
CA LYS A 194 6.00 3.36 27.89
C LYS A 194 5.57 2.14 28.72
N ASN A 195 4.34 2.14 29.24
CA ASN A 195 3.79 1.01 29.98
C ASN A 195 3.70 -0.27 29.13
N ILE A 196 3.19 -0.16 27.90
CA ILE A 196 3.13 -1.29 26.94
C ILE A 196 4.53 -1.88 26.72
N ILE A 197 5.51 -1.03 26.41
CA ILE A 197 6.88 -1.47 26.09
C ILE A 197 7.55 -2.09 27.32
N GLU A 198 7.40 -1.53 28.51
CA GLU A 198 7.93 -2.13 29.74
C GLU A 198 7.24 -3.47 30.07
N GLY A 199 5.94 -3.59 29.76
CA GLY A 199 5.21 -4.86 29.80
C GLY A 199 5.85 -5.94 28.92
N TYR A 200 6.22 -5.62 27.67
CA TYR A 200 6.98 -6.51 26.78
C TYR A 200 8.34 -6.94 27.37
N ARG A 201 8.97 -6.08 28.18
CA ARG A 201 10.24 -6.36 28.86
C ARG A 201 10.06 -7.11 30.17
N GLY A 202 8.83 -7.38 30.59
CA GLY A 202 8.55 -8.04 31.85
C GLY A 202 8.79 -7.16 33.07
N VAL A 203 8.81 -5.84 32.87
CA VAL A 203 8.97 -4.83 33.90
C VAL A 203 7.60 -4.19 34.10
N TYR A 204 6.83 -4.67 35.08
CA TYR A 204 5.60 -4.00 35.49
C TYR A 204 5.92 -3.06 36.65
N PRO A 205 5.58 -1.75 36.55
CA PRO A 205 5.64 -0.88 37.70
C PRO A 205 4.78 -1.44 38.85
N THR A 206 5.30 -1.45 40.08
CA THR A 206 4.50 -1.74 41.27
C THR A 206 3.36 -0.71 41.35
N GLY A 207 2.11 -1.20 41.32
CA GLY A 207 0.91 -0.34 41.36
C GLY A 207 0.30 0.03 39.99
N SER A 208 0.79 -0.53 38.88
CA SER A 208 0.20 -0.31 37.55
C SER A 208 -1.25 -0.88 37.49
N PRO A 209 -2.23 -0.14 36.93
CA PRO A 209 -3.63 -0.57 36.84
C PRO A 209 -3.80 -1.57 35.70
N VAL A 210 -3.15 -2.73 35.79
CA VAL A 210 -3.48 -3.87 34.91
C VAL A 210 -4.78 -4.49 35.44
N PRO A 211 -5.84 -4.59 34.61
CA PRO A 211 -7.08 -5.24 34.99
C PRO A 211 -6.81 -6.66 35.53
N PRO A 212 -7.52 -7.11 36.58
CA PRO A 212 -7.26 -8.41 37.20
C PRO A 212 -7.33 -9.58 36.21
N GLU A 213 -8.20 -9.50 35.20
CA GLU A 213 -8.36 -10.52 34.16
C GLU A 213 -7.15 -10.73 33.23
N VAL A 214 -6.21 -9.78 33.18
CA VAL A 214 -4.98 -9.89 32.34
C VAL A 214 -3.73 -10.10 33.20
N ARG A 215 -3.87 -10.20 34.53
CA ARG A 215 -2.75 -10.50 35.42
C ARG A 215 -2.40 -11.97 35.29
N ALA A 216 -1.13 -12.24 34.96
CA ALA A 216 -0.60 -13.58 35.07
C ALA A 216 -0.79 -14.09 36.52
N PRO A 217 -1.07 -15.39 36.73
CA PRO A 217 -1.18 -15.97 38.07
C PRO A 217 0.00 -15.59 38.97
N ALA A 218 -0.25 -15.39 40.25
CA ALA A 218 0.81 -15.08 41.22
C ALA A 218 1.93 -16.14 41.13
N GLY A 219 3.18 -15.68 40.93
CA GLY A 219 4.34 -16.55 40.73
C GLY A 219 4.66 -16.89 39.27
N THR A 220 3.88 -16.39 38.29
CA THR A 220 4.22 -16.51 36.87
C THR A 220 5.40 -15.59 36.55
N PRO A 221 6.52 -16.11 36.02
CA PRO A 221 7.62 -15.27 35.57
C PRO A 221 7.13 -14.28 34.51
N PRO A 222 7.60 -13.03 34.50
CA PRO A 222 7.16 -12.10 33.48
C PRO A 222 7.58 -12.61 32.09
N THR A 223 6.60 -12.73 31.19
CA THR A 223 6.87 -13.14 29.81
C THR A 223 7.62 -12.01 29.11
N ARG A 224 8.89 -12.25 28.77
CA ARG A 224 9.68 -11.34 27.94
C ARG A 224 9.42 -11.66 26.48
N ILE A 225 8.66 -10.81 25.80
CA ILE A 225 8.38 -10.95 24.37
C ILE A 225 9.28 -9.94 23.63
N PRO A 226 10.06 -10.36 22.61
CA PRO A 226 10.82 -9.45 21.76
C PRO A 226 9.91 -8.37 21.16
N LEU A 227 10.46 -7.17 21.00
CA LEU A 227 9.76 -6.04 20.39
C LEU A 227 10.80 -5.19 19.67
N ASP A 228 10.65 -5.08 18.36
CA ASP A 228 11.56 -4.36 17.47
C ASP A 228 10.98 -3.01 17.03
N ALA A 229 9.65 -2.89 16.95
CA ALA A 229 9.01 -1.62 16.60
C ALA A 229 7.63 -1.44 17.25
N PHE A 230 7.26 -0.17 17.40
CA PHE A 230 5.91 0.27 17.71
C PHE A 230 5.39 1.15 16.57
N ILE A 231 4.22 0.83 16.03
CA ILE A 231 3.55 1.61 14.97
C ILE A 231 2.46 2.45 15.62
N PHE A 232 2.59 3.76 15.52
CA PHE A 232 1.59 4.71 15.99
C PHE A 232 0.49 4.87 14.96
N ASP A 233 -0.75 4.77 15.42
CA ASP A 233 -1.91 5.29 14.70
C ASP A 233 -1.99 6.82 14.81
N LEU A 234 -3.13 7.42 14.47
CA LEU A 234 -3.32 8.86 14.28
C LEU A 234 -2.83 9.75 15.43
N ASP A 235 -2.78 9.21 16.64
CA ASP A 235 -2.41 9.93 17.85
C ASP A 235 -1.01 10.56 17.83
N TRP A 236 -0.08 10.03 17.00
CA TRP A 236 1.26 10.63 16.90
C TRP A 236 1.21 12.05 16.32
N MET A 237 0.21 12.37 15.50
CA MET A 237 0.03 13.67 14.85
C MET A 237 -1.19 14.41 15.40
N ASN A 238 -1.34 15.67 15.00
CA ASN A 238 -2.53 16.47 15.31
C ASN A 238 -3.63 16.19 14.26
N TRP A 239 -4.06 14.92 14.15
CA TRP A 239 -4.99 14.48 13.11
C TRP A 239 -6.25 15.36 13.02
N ALA A 240 -6.54 15.83 11.80
CA ALA A 240 -7.71 16.65 11.45
C ALA A 240 -7.85 17.94 12.29
N ARG A 241 -6.76 18.46 12.87
CA ARG A 241 -6.75 19.74 13.61
C ARG A 241 -6.50 20.90 12.68
N GLN A 242 -7.55 21.40 12.04
CA GLN A 242 -7.48 22.57 11.14
C GLN A 242 -7.00 23.87 11.82
N ASP A 243 -6.99 23.94 13.15
CA ASP A 243 -6.49 25.07 13.94
C ASP A 243 -4.96 25.04 14.18
N ILE A 244 -4.28 23.95 13.80
CA ILE A 244 -2.84 23.75 13.99
C ILE A 244 -2.17 23.70 12.61
N SER A 245 -1.15 24.52 12.39
CA SER A 245 -0.36 24.47 11.14
C SER A 245 0.32 23.12 10.97
N TYR A 246 0.24 22.55 9.76
CA TYR A 246 0.87 21.28 9.42
C TYR A 246 0.48 20.15 10.38
N SER A 247 -0.79 20.13 10.78
CA SER A 247 -1.31 19.25 11.83
C SER A 247 -1.06 17.76 11.56
N GLN A 248 -1.06 17.40 10.29
CA GLN A 248 -0.89 16.04 9.78
C GLN A 248 0.59 15.58 9.73
N PHE A 249 1.52 16.50 9.93
CA PHE A 249 2.96 16.28 9.78
C PHE A 249 3.73 16.43 11.09
N THR A 250 3.11 17.04 12.09
CA THR A 250 3.78 17.42 13.34
C THR A 250 3.39 16.50 14.49
N TRP A 251 4.37 16.10 15.30
CA TRP A 251 4.13 15.36 16.54
C TRP A 251 3.12 16.07 17.46
N ASN A 252 2.13 15.32 17.94
CA ASN A 252 1.18 15.76 18.95
C ASN A 252 1.85 15.77 20.33
N THR A 253 2.53 16.86 20.65
CA THR A 253 3.25 17.02 21.92
C THR A 253 2.33 17.13 23.15
N ALA A 254 1.03 17.33 22.97
CA ALA A 254 0.08 17.21 24.08
C ALA A 254 -0.04 15.75 24.56
N LYS A 255 0.07 14.77 23.64
CA LYS A 255 0.05 13.33 23.94
C LYS A 255 1.44 12.73 24.14
N PHE A 256 2.41 13.26 23.40
CA PHE A 256 3.81 12.83 23.38
C PHE A 256 4.74 14.00 23.73
N PRO A 257 4.71 14.48 24.99
CA PRO A 257 5.42 15.69 25.39
C PRO A 257 6.94 15.64 25.19
N SER A 258 7.53 14.44 25.09
CA SER A 258 8.96 14.28 24.80
C SER A 258 9.30 13.91 23.36
N ALA A 259 8.33 13.90 22.45
CA ALA A 259 8.55 13.68 21.01
C ALA A 259 8.93 14.98 20.29
N THR A 260 10.13 15.48 20.58
CA THR A 260 10.68 16.70 19.98
C THR A 260 12.03 16.41 19.31
N ILE A 261 12.40 17.21 18.30
CA ILE A 261 13.68 17.10 17.58
C ILE A 261 14.85 17.39 18.52
N VAL A 262 14.69 18.41 19.37
CA VAL A 262 15.68 18.83 20.35
C VAL A 262 15.07 18.74 21.74
N SER A 263 15.75 18.03 22.63
CA SER A 263 15.52 18.10 24.08
C SER A 263 16.86 18.36 24.75
N PRO A 264 16.95 19.23 25.77
CA PRO A 264 18.14 19.34 26.61
C PRO A 264 18.56 17.94 27.12
N PRO A 265 19.87 17.67 27.34
CA PRO A 265 20.36 16.36 27.76
C PRO A 265 19.65 15.78 29.00
N ASP A 266 19.15 16.66 29.89
CA ASP A 266 18.50 16.30 31.14
C ASP A 266 16.96 16.27 31.05
N GLN A 267 16.38 16.46 29.87
CA GLN A 267 14.94 16.33 29.65
C GLN A 267 14.59 14.98 29.01
N PRO A 268 13.40 14.43 29.31
CA PRO A 268 12.89 13.26 28.61
C PRO A 268 12.89 13.51 27.10
N ASN A 269 13.33 12.51 26.33
CA ASN A 269 13.29 12.51 24.88
C ASN A 269 12.81 11.13 24.40
N LEU A 270 11.70 11.09 23.66
CA LEU A 270 11.06 9.84 23.27
C LEU A 270 11.95 9.02 22.34
N LYS A 271 12.55 9.66 21.32
CA LYS A 271 13.49 9.01 20.39
C LYS A 271 14.63 8.34 21.13
N LYS A 272 15.25 9.03 22.09
CA LYS A 272 16.32 8.47 22.91
C LYS A 272 15.81 7.29 23.74
N TRP A 273 14.69 7.45 24.44
CA TRP A 273 14.11 6.41 25.29
C TRP A 273 13.80 5.12 24.52
N MET A 274 13.26 5.25 23.30
CA MET A 274 12.97 4.15 22.37
C MET A 274 14.25 3.50 21.85
N ASN A 275 15.24 4.30 21.43
CA ASN A 275 16.53 3.80 20.96
C ASN A 275 17.32 3.04 22.04
N ASP A 276 17.33 3.53 23.29
CA ASP A 276 17.96 2.87 24.43
C ASP A 276 17.34 1.47 24.70
N ARG A 277 16.12 1.23 24.21
CA ARG A 277 15.37 -0.05 24.32
C ARG A 277 15.41 -0.90 23.05
N GLY A 278 16.08 -0.41 22.01
CA GLY A 278 16.14 -1.05 20.70
C GLY A 278 14.79 -1.10 19.96
N VAL A 279 13.82 -0.25 20.32
CA VAL A 279 12.49 -0.22 19.69
C VAL A 279 12.43 0.92 18.68
N LYS A 280 12.02 0.62 17.45
CA LYS A 280 11.79 1.61 16.38
C LYS A 280 10.38 2.19 16.45
N MET A 281 10.25 3.41 15.97
CA MET A 281 8.97 4.10 15.85
C MET A 281 8.58 4.11 14.38
N ALA A 282 7.33 3.78 14.07
CA ALA A 282 6.72 4.01 12.77
C ALA A 282 5.39 4.75 12.96
N GLY A 283 4.98 5.58 12.02
CA GLY A 283 3.75 6.38 12.13
C GLY A 283 2.81 6.18 10.95
N ILE A 284 1.50 6.15 11.22
CA ILE A 284 0.48 6.19 10.18
C ILE A 284 0.54 7.52 9.43
N LEU A 285 0.31 7.45 8.13
CA LEU A 285 0.08 8.57 7.24
C LEU A 285 -1.24 8.30 6.52
N LYS A 286 -1.96 9.37 6.20
CA LYS A 286 -3.16 9.30 5.36
C LYS A 286 -3.05 10.33 4.25
N PRO A 287 -3.70 10.11 3.10
CA PRO A 287 -3.55 10.94 1.92
C PRO A 287 -4.37 12.24 1.97
N ARG A 288 -4.92 12.61 3.13
CA ARG A 288 -5.87 13.72 3.26
C ARG A 288 -5.36 14.80 4.21
N LEU A 289 -5.63 16.04 3.82
CA LEU A 289 -5.34 17.24 4.61
C LEU A 289 -6.63 18.03 4.89
N PRO A 290 -6.72 18.75 6.02
CA PRO A 290 -7.87 19.62 6.30
C PRO A 290 -7.96 20.73 5.25
N THR A 291 -9.16 21.01 4.73
CA THR A 291 -9.33 22.00 3.66
C THR A 291 -9.31 23.45 4.14
N SER A 292 -9.39 23.65 5.45
CA SER A 292 -9.43 24.97 6.11
C SER A 292 -8.21 25.21 7.01
N SER A 293 -7.16 24.38 6.92
CA SER A 293 -5.93 24.58 7.69
C SER A 293 -5.04 25.68 7.10
N PRO A 294 -4.05 26.20 7.86
CA PRO A 294 -3.11 27.20 7.36
C PRO A 294 -2.38 26.78 6.07
N GLU A 295 -1.95 25.53 5.98
CA GLU A 295 -1.26 24.98 4.80
C GLU A 295 -2.19 24.75 3.59
N ALA A 296 -3.52 24.67 3.81
CA ALA A 296 -4.48 24.48 2.73
C ALA A 296 -4.41 25.60 1.68
N ALA A 297 -4.15 26.84 2.10
CA ALA A 297 -3.99 27.98 1.20
C ALA A 297 -2.74 27.85 0.32
N GLU A 298 -1.65 27.31 0.87
CA GLU A 298 -0.40 27.08 0.14
C GLU A 298 -0.59 26.02 -0.94
N ILE A 299 -1.05 24.83 -0.55
CA ILE A 299 -1.21 23.69 -1.47
C ILE A 299 -2.29 23.95 -2.52
N SER A 300 -3.28 24.80 -2.22
CA SER A 300 -4.26 25.27 -3.22
C SER A 300 -3.61 26.13 -4.30
N ARG A 301 -2.69 27.03 -3.95
CA ARG A 301 -1.95 27.84 -4.94
C ARG A 301 -0.98 27.00 -5.77
N LEU A 302 -0.38 26.00 -5.14
CA LEU A 302 0.55 25.07 -5.81
C LEU A 302 -0.16 24.02 -6.67
N GLY A 303 -1.48 23.87 -6.52
CA GLY A 303 -2.26 22.89 -7.27
C GLY A 303 -2.04 21.46 -6.82
N PHE A 304 -1.80 21.22 -5.52
CA PHE A 304 -1.50 19.90 -4.96
C PHE A 304 -2.73 19.16 -4.41
N TRP A 305 -3.94 19.66 -4.65
CA TRP A 305 -5.14 18.88 -4.37
C TRP A 305 -5.40 17.87 -5.46
N MET A 306 -5.75 16.63 -5.08
CA MET A 306 -6.14 15.63 -6.05
C MET A 306 -7.31 16.15 -6.92
N PRO A 307 -7.17 16.09 -8.26
CA PRO A 307 -8.23 16.52 -9.16
C PRO A 307 -9.54 15.78 -8.90
N ASN A 308 -10.65 16.52 -8.83
CA ASN A 308 -12.01 16.00 -8.64
C ASN A 308 -12.29 15.19 -7.36
N ALA A 309 -11.31 14.99 -6.49
CA ALA A 309 -11.55 14.39 -5.18
C ALA A 309 -12.44 15.31 -4.33
N PRO A 310 -13.55 14.81 -3.77
CA PRO A 310 -14.42 15.62 -2.92
C PRO A 310 -13.74 15.94 -1.60
N SER A 311 -14.18 17.02 -0.96
CA SER A 311 -13.99 17.18 0.48
C SER A 311 -15.03 16.31 1.20
N VAL A 312 -14.59 15.63 2.26
CA VAL A 312 -15.45 14.81 3.10
C VAL A 312 -15.19 15.12 4.58
N PRO A 313 -16.22 15.17 5.44
CA PRO A 313 -16.04 15.26 6.88
C PRO A 313 -15.12 14.16 7.42
N ASP A 314 -14.19 14.50 8.31
CA ASP A 314 -13.40 13.52 9.03
C ASP A 314 -14.27 12.69 9.97
N TYR A 315 -13.96 11.41 10.09
CA TYR A 315 -14.75 10.49 10.89
C TYR A 315 -14.49 10.59 12.38
N PHE A 316 -13.39 11.20 12.86
CA PHE A 316 -13.16 11.53 14.27
C PHE A 316 -13.53 12.98 14.61
N ARG A 317 -13.51 13.86 13.62
CA ARG A 317 -13.81 15.29 13.71
C ARG A 317 -14.74 15.73 12.57
N SER A 318 -16.03 15.41 12.69
CA SER A 318 -17.04 15.71 11.66
C SER A 318 -17.15 17.18 11.25
N GLU A 319 -16.63 18.10 12.07
CA GLU A 319 -16.53 19.53 11.79
C GLU A 319 -15.36 19.91 10.86
N THR A 320 -14.46 18.97 10.57
CA THR A 320 -13.27 19.18 9.72
C THR A 320 -13.46 18.49 8.38
N GLU A 321 -13.54 19.30 7.32
CA GLU A 321 -13.52 18.81 5.94
C GLU A 321 -12.10 18.41 5.52
N MET A 322 -11.96 17.20 5.02
CA MET A 322 -10.70 16.59 4.61
C MET A 322 -10.73 16.32 3.10
N ARG A 323 -9.62 16.58 2.40
CA ARG A 323 -9.51 16.33 0.96
C ARG A 323 -8.19 15.66 0.60
N HIS A 324 -8.21 14.83 -0.43
CA HIS A 324 -7.04 14.08 -0.90
C HIS A 324 -5.97 14.98 -1.53
N PHE A 325 -4.73 14.68 -1.19
CA PHE A 325 -3.51 15.29 -1.71
C PHE A 325 -3.05 14.58 -3.00
N ASP A 326 -2.57 15.33 -3.98
CA ASP A 326 -2.20 14.79 -5.30
C ASP A 326 -0.80 14.18 -5.31
N PHE A 327 -0.68 12.92 -4.88
CA PHE A 327 0.60 12.22 -4.95
C PHE A 327 1.07 11.92 -6.38
N SER A 328 0.22 12.03 -7.40
CA SER A 328 0.67 11.84 -8.79
C SER A 328 1.65 12.93 -9.23
N ASN A 329 1.54 14.12 -8.64
CA ASN A 329 2.40 15.26 -8.88
C ASN A 329 3.76 15.12 -8.14
N PRO A 330 4.92 15.09 -8.85
CA PRO A 330 6.25 14.98 -8.23
C PRO A 330 6.59 16.10 -7.25
N ASP A 331 6.16 17.34 -7.53
CA ASP A 331 6.44 18.48 -6.65
C ASP A 331 5.62 18.37 -5.36
N ALA A 332 4.39 17.86 -5.46
CA ALA A 332 3.54 17.56 -4.32
C ALA A 332 4.17 16.46 -3.44
N ARG A 333 4.69 15.39 -4.05
CA ARG A 333 5.41 14.33 -3.31
C ARG A 333 6.63 14.88 -2.56
N LYS A 334 7.42 15.74 -3.20
CA LYS A 334 8.56 16.38 -2.56
C LYS A 334 8.09 17.22 -1.37
N TRP A 335 7.11 18.10 -1.58
CA TRP A 335 6.53 18.93 -0.53
C TRP A 335 6.03 18.09 0.65
N TYR A 336 5.35 16.98 0.37
CA TYR A 336 4.82 16.10 1.42
C TYR A 336 5.94 15.52 2.30
N PHE A 337 7.04 15.04 1.69
CA PHE A 337 8.15 14.51 2.47
C PHE A 337 8.95 15.61 3.19
N ASP A 338 9.17 16.77 2.57
CA ASP A 338 9.86 17.90 3.21
C ASP A 338 9.17 18.26 4.56
N HIS A 339 7.84 18.14 4.64
CA HIS A 339 7.11 18.39 5.89
C HIS A 339 7.16 17.22 6.89
N LEU A 340 7.60 16.03 6.49
CA LEU A 340 7.83 14.89 7.38
C LEU A 340 9.23 14.84 7.99
N GLU A 341 10.16 15.68 7.54
CA GLU A 341 11.56 15.69 8.01
C GLU A 341 11.64 15.84 9.54
N ASP A 342 10.86 16.75 10.12
CA ASP A 342 10.79 16.97 11.57
C ASP A 342 10.29 15.73 12.33
N ALA A 343 9.28 15.03 11.80
CA ALA A 343 8.77 13.80 12.41
C ALA A 343 9.79 12.65 12.33
N PHE A 344 10.51 12.57 11.21
CA PHE A 344 11.62 11.64 11.01
C PHE A 344 12.78 11.93 11.97
N ASP A 345 13.17 13.20 12.11
CA ASP A 345 14.23 13.63 13.01
C ASP A 345 13.86 13.48 14.49
N ALA A 346 12.58 13.63 14.83
CA ALA A 346 12.02 13.28 16.13
C ALA A 346 11.86 11.76 16.35
N GLY A 347 12.22 10.93 15.37
CA GLY A 347 12.52 9.50 15.55
C GLY A 347 11.62 8.51 14.84
N ILE A 348 10.61 8.95 14.07
CA ILE A 348 9.87 8.05 13.18
C ILE A 348 10.83 7.51 12.12
N ALA A 349 10.90 6.18 11.98
CA ALA A 349 11.83 5.48 11.09
C ALA A 349 11.12 4.58 10.07
N GLY A 350 9.78 4.62 10.05
CA GLY A 350 8.95 3.84 9.14
C GLY A 350 7.54 4.42 9.03
N TRP A 351 6.83 4.07 7.97
CA TRP A 351 5.58 4.73 7.59
C TRP A 351 4.47 3.72 7.33
N TRP A 352 3.27 3.99 7.83
CA TRP A 352 2.07 3.23 7.49
C TRP A 352 1.17 4.08 6.59
N ASN A 353 1.21 3.84 5.27
CA ASN A 353 0.42 4.59 4.30
C ASN A 353 -0.99 3.99 4.19
N ASP A 354 -1.97 4.69 4.73
CA ASP A 354 -3.33 4.20 4.92
C ASP A 354 -4.36 4.96 4.06
N GLU A 355 -5.44 4.29 3.66
CA GLU A 355 -6.65 4.87 3.02
C GLU A 355 -6.47 5.61 1.69
N ALA A 356 -5.41 5.32 0.93
CA ALA A 356 -5.29 5.75 -0.46
C ALA A 356 -6.37 5.16 -1.40
N ASP A 357 -7.06 4.10 -0.98
CA ASP A 357 -8.21 3.51 -1.67
C ASP A 357 -9.53 4.28 -1.43
N SER A 358 -9.52 5.36 -0.64
CA SER A 358 -10.73 6.10 -0.23
C SER A 358 -11.05 7.36 -1.04
N SER A 359 -10.19 7.80 -1.98
CA SER A 359 -10.36 9.08 -2.69
C SER A 359 -11.59 9.19 -3.58
N ARG A 360 -12.23 8.05 -3.91
CA ARG A 360 -13.35 7.99 -4.88
C ARG A 360 -13.03 8.78 -6.17
N GLY A 361 -11.77 8.73 -6.63
CA GLY A 361 -11.29 9.50 -7.77
C GLY A 361 -12.19 9.34 -9.01
N PRO A 362 -12.21 10.34 -9.91
CA PRO A 362 -13.15 10.35 -11.05
C PRO A 362 -13.00 9.06 -11.86
N ASN A 363 -14.08 8.27 -11.92
CA ASN A 363 -14.17 7.00 -12.65
C ASN A 363 -13.24 5.87 -12.19
N GLY A 364 -12.66 5.96 -10.99
CA GLY A 364 -11.71 4.98 -10.48
C GLY A 364 -10.41 4.98 -11.29
N ASP A 365 -9.80 6.15 -11.48
CA ASP A 365 -8.43 6.33 -12.03
C ASP A 365 -7.44 6.74 -10.91
N ASN A 366 -7.62 6.21 -9.69
CA ASN A 366 -6.82 6.52 -8.48
C ASN A 366 -5.90 5.37 -8.04
N GLU A 367 -5.70 4.37 -8.89
CA GLU A 367 -5.04 3.10 -8.58
C GLU A 367 -3.61 3.29 -8.08
N THR A 368 -2.95 4.34 -8.55
CA THR A 368 -1.56 4.64 -8.16
C THR A 368 -1.46 5.51 -6.94
N GLU A 369 -2.55 6.04 -6.37
CA GLU A 369 -2.47 6.99 -5.27
C GLU A 369 -1.61 6.44 -4.12
N GLY A 370 -1.86 5.20 -3.68
CA GLY A 370 -1.05 4.59 -2.62
C GLY A 370 0.36 4.23 -3.07
N THR A 371 0.56 3.88 -4.34
CA THR A 371 1.89 3.66 -4.91
C THR A 371 2.71 4.96 -4.93
N ASP A 372 2.07 6.08 -5.26
CA ASP A 372 2.70 7.39 -5.35
C ASP A 372 2.87 8.03 -3.97
N MET A 373 1.99 7.75 -3.01
CA MET A 373 2.18 8.07 -1.59
C MET A 373 3.37 7.31 -1.01
N GLN A 374 3.46 6.00 -1.29
CA GLN A 374 4.61 5.18 -0.92
C GLN A 374 5.90 5.70 -1.58
N ARG A 375 5.83 6.09 -2.86
CA ARG A 375 6.94 6.71 -3.59
C ARG A 375 7.40 8.00 -2.93
N ALA A 376 6.47 8.86 -2.47
CA ALA A 376 6.80 10.11 -1.80
C ALA A 376 7.68 9.88 -0.57
N VAL A 377 7.27 8.95 0.31
CA VAL A 377 8.06 8.61 1.50
C VAL A 377 9.36 7.90 1.16
N TYR A 378 9.36 7.01 0.16
CA TYR A 378 10.56 6.27 -0.21
C TYR A 378 11.64 7.19 -0.83
N GLU A 379 11.28 7.93 -1.87
CA GLU A 379 12.23 8.79 -2.59
C GLU A 379 12.68 9.95 -1.70
N GLY A 380 11.75 10.55 -0.95
CA GLY A 380 12.05 11.61 0.01
C GLY A 380 13.00 11.13 1.12
N GLN A 381 12.69 10.02 1.79
CA GLN A 381 13.56 9.51 2.86
C GLN A 381 14.93 9.10 2.33
N ARG A 382 15.02 8.49 1.15
CA ARG A 382 16.31 8.10 0.55
C ARG A 382 17.14 9.30 0.13
N ALA A 383 16.52 10.43 -0.22
CA ALA A 383 17.19 11.69 -0.50
C ALA A 383 17.65 12.40 0.79
N TYR A 384 16.82 12.36 1.83
CA TYR A 384 17.10 12.98 3.13
C TYR A 384 18.14 12.21 3.95
N TRP A 385 18.08 10.87 3.92
CA TRP A 385 18.95 10.01 4.71
C TRP A 385 19.28 8.68 4.04
N ASN A 386 20.52 8.21 4.21
CA ASN A 386 20.98 6.96 3.58
C ASN A 386 20.63 5.69 4.40
N GLN A 387 19.38 5.53 4.82
CA GLN A 387 18.88 4.29 5.43
C GLN A 387 17.85 3.59 4.54
N ARG A 388 17.67 2.29 4.77
CA ARG A 388 16.61 1.52 4.12
C ARG A 388 15.26 2.03 4.64
N VAL A 389 14.30 2.14 3.74
CA VAL A 389 12.95 2.59 4.05
C VAL A 389 12.14 1.39 4.55
N PHE A 390 11.21 1.64 5.46
CA PHE A 390 10.18 0.69 5.81
C PHE A 390 8.83 1.37 5.60
N SER A 391 7.98 0.76 4.78
CA SER A 391 6.59 1.14 4.65
C SER A 391 5.67 -0.08 4.71
N ILE A 392 4.51 0.09 5.34
CA ILE A 392 3.37 -0.81 5.17
C ILE A 392 2.25 0.00 4.53
N ASN A 393 1.56 -0.57 3.55
CA ASN A 393 0.59 0.18 2.74
C ASN A 393 -0.73 -0.59 2.67
N ARG A 394 -1.85 0.12 2.60
CA ARG A 394 -3.20 -0.50 2.55
C ARG A 394 -3.65 -0.85 1.14
N ASN A 395 -3.17 -0.18 0.11
CA ASN A 395 -3.40 -0.58 -1.28
C ASN A 395 -2.10 -0.57 -2.07
N PHE A 396 -2.07 -1.36 -3.15
CA PHE A 396 -0.89 -1.51 -3.98
C PHE A 396 -1.29 -1.67 -5.44
N TYR A 397 -0.51 -1.05 -6.32
CA TYR A 397 -0.54 -1.33 -7.74
C TYR A 397 0.80 -1.88 -8.22
N LEU A 398 0.81 -2.57 -9.36
CA LEU A 398 2.03 -3.13 -9.91
C LEU A 398 3.13 -2.05 -10.02
N GLY A 399 4.29 -2.35 -9.44
CA GLY A 399 5.42 -1.43 -9.36
C GLY A 399 5.61 -0.82 -7.98
N ALA A 400 4.59 -0.81 -7.11
CA ALA A 400 4.69 -0.34 -5.72
C ALA A 400 5.82 -1.01 -4.94
N GLN A 401 6.11 -2.29 -5.25
CA GLN A 401 7.16 -3.03 -4.56
C GLN A 401 8.56 -2.39 -4.68
N ARG A 402 8.81 -1.53 -5.68
CA ARG A 402 10.10 -0.84 -5.82
C ARG A 402 10.33 0.27 -4.79
N TYR A 403 9.28 0.64 -4.05
CA TYR A 403 9.26 1.67 -3.03
C TYR A 403 9.07 1.10 -1.60
N ALA A 404 9.29 -0.21 -1.43
CA ALA A 404 9.11 -0.91 -0.15
C ALA A 404 10.21 -0.62 0.87
#